data_AF-A0AAV4S727-F1
#
_entry.id   AF-A0AAV4S727-F1
#
_cell.length_a   1.000
_cell.length_b   1.000
_cell.length_c   1.000
_cell.angle_alpha   90.00
_cell.angle_beta   90.00
_cell.angle_gamma   90.00
#
_symmetry.space_group_name_H-M   'P 1'
#
loop_
_entity.id
_entity.type
_entity.pdbx_description
1 polymer ?
#
loop_
_entity_poly.entity_id
_entity_poly.type
_entity_poly.pdbx_seq_one_letter_code
_entity_poly.pdbx_strand_id
1 'polypeptide(L)'
;MMTDLEPTFHNDLCNADYRFAYDIVMSVLQYRDQWKKVDYLPVLDTYLLTPERKDIILNFLNREKYNIESLIEIFLETTSEENYDTCKLEILRRYGAQPISMVNFLCCSAALAYIAGDDMKKQPESTFVFRTFHVVHNWWLMQRDAILNQWQWYHGQRLYS
;
A
#
# COMPACT_ATOMS: atom_id res chain seq x y z
N MET A 1 -15.38 14.37 -1.55
CA MET A 1 -14.22 15.14 -2.03
C MET A 1 -13.57 15.74 -0.78
N MET A 2 -12.56 15.07 -0.22
CA MET A 2 -11.84 15.54 0.98
C MET A 2 -10.67 16.41 0.52
N THR A 3 -10.79 17.72 0.68
CA THR A 3 -9.76 18.69 0.26
C THR A 3 -8.80 19.08 1.38
N ASP A 4 -9.09 18.73 2.64
CA ASP A 4 -8.24 19.05 3.78
C ASP A 4 -7.89 17.76 4.53
N LEU A 5 -6.60 17.41 4.54
CA LEU A 5 -6.07 16.36 5.42
C LEU A 5 -6.12 16.90 6.85
N GLU A 6 -6.64 16.11 7.80
CA GLU A 6 -6.70 16.52 9.20
C GLU A 6 -5.29 16.92 9.73
N PRO A 7 -5.16 17.92 10.62
CA PRO A 7 -3.86 18.38 11.12
C PRO A 7 -3.00 17.28 11.75
N THR A 8 -3.65 16.28 12.36
CA THR A 8 -3.02 15.07 12.89
C THR A 8 -2.39 14.21 11.79
N PHE A 9 -3.10 14.02 10.69
CA PHE A 9 -2.62 13.30 9.52
C PHE A 9 -1.44 14.02 8.85
N HIS A 10 -1.45 15.36 8.83
CA HIS A 10 -0.32 16.13 8.30
C HIS A 10 0.96 15.92 9.12
N ASN A 11 0.86 15.86 10.45
CA ASN A 11 2.00 15.57 11.32
C ASN A 11 2.53 14.14 11.10
N ASP A 12 1.64 13.17 10.89
CA ASP A 12 2.04 11.79 10.59
C ASP A 12 2.81 11.70 9.25
N LEU A 13 2.48 12.53 8.26
CA LEU A 13 3.19 12.56 6.96
C LEU A 13 4.61 13.15 7.03
N CYS A 14 4.99 13.77 8.15
CA CYS A 14 6.38 14.15 8.44
C CYS A 14 7.23 12.95 8.90
N ASN A 15 6.60 11.85 9.32
CA ASN A 15 7.29 10.60 9.62
C ASN A 15 7.57 9.83 8.31
N ALA A 16 8.84 9.50 8.04
CA ALA A 16 9.23 8.83 6.81
C ALA A 16 8.60 7.43 6.62
N ASP A 17 8.40 6.69 7.71
CA ASP A 17 7.79 5.36 7.69
C ASP A 17 6.29 5.45 7.36
N TYR A 18 5.58 6.39 7.99
CA TYR A 18 4.17 6.62 7.70
C TYR A 18 3.97 7.18 6.28
N ARG A 19 4.84 8.11 5.87
CA ARG A 19 4.85 8.65 4.52
C ARG A 19 5.11 7.58 3.47
N PHE A 20 5.92 6.57 3.77
CA PHE A 20 6.13 5.46 2.84
C PHE A 20 4.83 4.67 2.60
N ALA A 21 4.10 4.34 3.66
CA ALA A 21 2.79 3.70 3.55
C ALA A 21 1.79 4.55 2.75
N TYR A 22 1.75 5.85 3.05
CA TYR A 22 0.96 6.83 2.30
C TYR A 22 1.32 6.83 0.81
N ASP A 23 2.60 7.01 0.48
CA ASP A 23 3.07 7.10 -0.90
C ASP A 23 2.74 5.83 -1.71
N ILE A 24 2.81 4.63 -1.09
CA ILE A 24 2.40 3.37 -1.74
C ILE A 24 0.91 3.41 -2.08
N VAL A 25 0.06 3.63 -1.09
CA VAL A 25 -1.40 3.60 -1.26
C VAL A 25 -1.84 4.67 -2.25
N MET A 26 -1.31 5.89 -2.13
CA MET A 26 -1.61 6.98 -3.06
C MET A 26 -1.16 6.69 -4.49
N SER A 27 -0.01 6.06 -4.68
CA SER A 27 0.47 5.68 -6.02
C SER A 27 -0.50 4.70 -6.68
N VAL A 28 -1.07 3.75 -5.93
CA VAL A 28 -2.08 2.81 -6.44
C VAL A 28 -3.40 3.52 -6.78
N LEU A 29 -3.88 4.40 -5.91
CA LEU A 29 -5.12 5.13 -6.17
C LEU A 29 -5.00 6.08 -7.38
N GLN A 30 -3.83 6.72 -7.54
CA GLN A 30 -3.52 7.56 -8.71
C GLN A 30 -3.43 6.73 -9.98
N TYR A 31 -2.79 5.56 -9.94
CA TYR A 31 -2.69 4.65 -11.08
C TYR A 31 -4.07 4.26 -11.64
N ARG A 32 -5.09 4.24 -10.78
CA ARG A 32 -6.46 3.85 -11.13
C ARG A 32 -7.40 5.04 -11.39
N ASP A 33 -6.85 6.25 -11.51
CA ASP A 33 -7.58 7.50 -11.65
C ASP A 33 -8.63 7.73 -10.54
N GLN A 34 -8.40 7.18 -9.34
CA GLN A 34 -9.34 7.24 -8.21
C GLN A 34 -9.04 8.39 -7.24
N TRP A 35 -7.90 9.05 -7.41
CA TRP A 35 -7.49 10.11 -6.50
C TRP A 35 -6.66 11.19 -7.20
N LYS A 36 -6.92 12.45 -6.85
CA LYS A 36 -6.14 13.60 -7.33
C LYS A 36 -4.98 13.88 -6.37
N LYS A 37 -3.77 14.02 -6.93
CA LYS A 37 -2.55 14.28 -6.17
C LYS A 37 -2.75 15.44 -5.18
N VAL A 38 -2.29 15.25 -3.95
CA VAL A 38 -2.24 16.32 -2.95
C VAL A 38 -1.02 17.18 -3.28
N ASP A 39 -1.25 18.46 -3.58
CA ASP A 39 -0.21 19.37 -4.07
C ASP A 39 0.77 19.83 -2.97
N TYR A 40 0.41 19.68 -1.70
CA TYR A 40 1.19 20.17 -0.56
C TYR A 40 1.54 19.05 0.42
N LEU A 41 2.54 18.26 0.07
CA LEU A 41 3.14 17.28 0.98
C LEU A 41 4.51 17.78 1.44
N PRO A 42 4.90 17.56 2.72
CA PRO A 42 6.22 17.94 3.19
C PRO A 42 7.31 17.20 2.41
N VAL A 43 8.40 17.91 2.12
CA VAL A 43 9.61 17.33 1.52
C VAL A 43 10.34 16.55 2.62
N LEU A 44 10.66 15.28 2.33
CA LEU A 44 11.42 14.43 3.23
C LEU A 44 12.86 14.26 2.75
N ASP A 45 13.78 14.12 3.70
CA ASP A 45 15.19 13.83 3.43
C ASP A 45 15.41 12.44 2.83
N THR A 46 14.47 11.51 3.08
CA THR A 46 14.54 10.14 2.59
C THR A 46 13.25 9.74 1.89
N TYR A 47 13.35 9.40 0.61
CA TYR A 47 12.24 8.91 -0.20
C TYR A 47 12.28 7.38 -0.26
N LEU A 48 11.45 6.72 0.56
CA LEU A 48 11.42 5.25 0.63
C LEU A 48 10.71 4.62 -0.58
N LEU A 49 9.76 5.29 -1.21
CA LEU A 49 9.13 4.81 -2.45
C LEU A 49 9.93 5.27 -3.68
N THR A 50 11.00 4.55 -3.98
CA THR A 50 11.86 4.79 -5.16
C THR A 50 11.14 4.44 -6.47
N PRO A 51 11.62 4.92 -7.63
CA PRO A 51 11.07 4.54 -8.94
C PRO A 51 11.03 3.02 -9.16
N GLU A 52 12.10 2.30 -8.81
CA GLU A 52 12.15 0.83 -8.91
C GLU A 52 11.04 0.14 -8.10
N ARG A 53 10.78 0.63 -6.88
CA ARG A 53 9.71 0.09 -6.02
C ARG A 53 8.33 0.41 -6.58
N LYS A 54 8.16 1.57 -7.24
CA LYS A 54 6.92 1.89 -7.98
C LYS A 54 6.72 0.96 -9.17
N ASP A 55 7.77 0.67 -9.92
CA ASP A 55 7.69 -0.25 -11.07
C ASP A 55 7.27 -1.66 -10.63
N ILE A 56 7.76 -2.13 -9.48
CA ILE A 56 7.31 -3.40 -8.88
C ILE A 56 5.80 -3.39 -8.62
N ILE A 57 5.29 -2.32 -7.99
CA ILE A 57 3.85 -2.16 -7.73
C ILE A 57 3.05 -2.18 -9.03
N LEU A 58 3.45 -1.37 -10.02
CA LEU A 58 2.72 -1.25 -11.29
C LEU A 58 2.71 -2.57 -12.07
N ASN A 59 3.86 -3.25 -12.16
CA ASN A 59 3.96 -4.55 -12.82
C ASN A 59 3.10 -5.60 -12.12
N PHE A 60 3.09 -5.61 -10.78
CA PHE A 60 2.24 -6.48 -9.99
C PHE A 60 0.75 -6.22 -10.29
N LEU A 61 0.29 -4.98 -10.21
CA LEU A 61 -1.11 -4.62 -10.45
C LEU A 61 -1.57 -4.97 -11.87
N ASN A 62 -0.70 -4.77 -12.87
CA ASN A 62 -1.01 -5.15 -14.25
C ASN A 62 -1.17 -6.66 -14.42
N ARG A 63 -0.32 -7.45 -13.77
CA ARG A 63 -0.37 -8.91 -13.84
C ARG A 63 -1.55 -9.49 -13.06
N GLU A 64 -1.82 -8.97 -11.88
CA GLU A 64 -2.78 -9.54 -10.92
C GLU A 64 -4.16 -8.88 -10.96
N LYS A 65 -4.39 -7.91 -11.84
CA LYS A 65 -5.62 -7.11 -11.92
C LYS A 65 -6.90 -7.94 -11.74
N TYR A 66 -7.09 -8.96 -12.59
CA TYR A 66 -8.28 -9.80 -12.57
C TYR A 66 -8.42 -10.61 -11.27
N ASN A 67 -7.31 -11.07 -10.70
CA ASN A 67 -7.33 -11.78 -9.42
C ASN A 67 -7.76 -10.85 -8.29
N ILE A 68 -7.27 -9.60 -8.28
CA ILE A 68 -7.65 -8.61 -7.28
C ILE A 68 -9.11 -8.19 -7.45
N GLU A 69 -9.58 -7.99 -8.69
CA GLU A 69 -10.98 -7.68 -8.98
C GLU A 69 -11.93 -8.80 -8.52
N SER A 70 -11.55 -10.07 -8.65
CA SER A 70 -12.35 -11.18 -8.10
C SER A 70 -12.46 -11.13 -6.57
N LEU A 71 -11.43 -10.64 -5.87
CA LEU A 71 -11.49 -10.45 -4.41
C LEU A 71 -12.41 -9.29 -4.02
N ILE A 72 -12.48 -8.26 -4.85
CA ILE A 72 -13.39 -7.12 -4.66
C ILE A 72 -14.84 -7.58 -4.71
N GLU A 73 -15.19 -8.47 -5.65
CA GLU A 73 -16.53 -9.05 -5.74
C GLU A 73 -16.87 -9.83 -4.46
N ILE A 74 -15.94 -10.65 -3.96
CA ILE A 74 -16.16 -11.46 -2.76
C ILE A 74 -16.30 -10.59 -1.50
N PHE A 75 -15.45 -9.57 -1.32
CA PHE A 75 -15.35 -8.86 -0.05
C PHE A 75 -16.17 -7.57 0.04
N LEU A 76 -16.50 -6.94 -1.10
CA LEU A 76 -17.24 -5.66 -1.12
C LEU A 76 -18.72 -5.81 -1.46
N GLU A 77 -19.25 -7.03 -1.49
CA GLU A 77 -20.71 -7.29 -1.61
C GLU A 77 -21.45 -7.05 -0.29
N THR A 78 -20.78 -7.27 0.84
CA THR A 78 -21.30 -6.96 2.16
C THR A 78 -20.33 -6.00 2.80
N THR A 79 -20.77 -4.82 3.24
CA THR A 79 -19.84 -3.84 3.82
C THR A 79 -19.85 -3.96 5.33
N SER A 80 -18.83 -4.64 5.87
CA SER A 80 -18.55 -4.76 7.29
C SER A 80 -17.04 -4.62 7.56
N GLU A 81 -16.68 -4.16 8.77
CA GLU A 81 -15.28 -4.09 9.21
C GLU A 81 -14.61 -5.48 9.24
N GLU A 82 -15.38 -6.53 9.54
CA GLU A 82 -14.94 -7.93 9.50
C GLU A 82 -14.47 -8.36 8.10
N ASN A 83 -15.03 -7.76 7.05
CA ASN A 83 -14.63 -8.06 5.68
C ASN A 83 -13.27 -7.47 5.32
N TYR A 84 -12.88 -6.34 5.94
CA TYR A 84 -11.52 -5.82 5.79
C TYR A 84 -10.50 -6.81 6.34
N ASP A 85 -10.70 -7.30 7.56
CA ASP A 85 -9.72 -8.17 8.20
C ASP A 85 -9.60 -9.52 7.49
N THR A 86 -10.72 -10.08 7.04
CA THR A 86 -10.75 -11.25 6.17
C THR A 86 -10.01 -10.99 4.84
N CYS A 87 -10.30 -9.85 4.18
CA CYS A 87 -9.64 -9.45 2.95
C CYS A 87 -8.13 -9.35 3.13
N LYS A 88 -7.67 -8.71 4.21
CA LYS A 88 -6.26 -8.61 4.58
C LYS A 88 -5.61 -9.96 4.74
N LEU A 89 -6.23 -10.89 5.48
CA LEU A 89 -5.70 -12.23 5.66
C LEU A 89 -5.59 -12.98 4.33
N GLU A 90 -6.57 -12.84 3.44
CA GLU A 90 -6.55 -13.49 2.12
C GLU A 90 -5.45 -12.90 1.22
N ILE A 91 -5.26 -11.58 1.23
CA ILE A 91 -4.15 -10.92 0.51
C ILE A 91 -2.80 -11.42 1.04
N LEU A 92 -2.63 -11.48 2.37
CA LEU A 92 -1.43 -12.01 2.99
C LEU A 92 -1.17 -13.46 2.61
N ARG A 93 -2.22 -14.29 2.54
CA ARG A 93 -2.12 -15.68 2.14
C ARG A 93 -1.70 -15.85 0.68
N ARG A 94 -2.18 -14.99 -0.22
CA ARG A 94 -1.91 -15.07 -1.67
C ARG A 94 -0.55 -14.50 -2.07
N TYR A 95 -0.22 -13.34 -1.51
CA TYR A 95 0.92 -12.53 -1.99
C TYR A 95 2.01 -12.36 -0.93
N GLY A 96 1.70 -12.65 0.33
CA GLY A 96 2.67 -12.68 1.41
C GLY A 96 3.62 -13.87 1.26
N ALA A 97 4.83 -13.70 1.77
CA ALA A 97 5.81 -14.77 1.92
C ALA A 97 6.40 -14.70 3.32
N GLN A 98 6.93 -15.82 3.80
CA GLN A 98 7.68 -15.91 5.04
C GLN A 98 9.06 -16.51 4.72
N PRO A 99 10.18 -15.77 4.92
CA PRO A 99 10.24 -14.39 5.41
C PRO A 99 9.69 -13.38 4.40
N ILE A 100 9.19 -12.25 4.90
CA ILE A 100 8.65 -11.19 4.06
C ILE A 100 9.77 -10.41 3.36
N SER A 101 9.69 -10.34 2.03
CA SER A 101 10.57 -9.48 1.24
C SER A 101 9.94 -8.13 0.94
N MET A 102 10.76 -7.16 0.53
CA MET A 102 10.28 -5.87 0.02
C MET A 102 9.28 -6.05 -1.12
N VAL A 103 9.54 -6.98 -2.04
CA VAL A 103 8.63 -7.28 -3.16
C VAL A 103 7.28 -7.74 -2.64
N ASN A 104 7.25 -8.72 -1.73
CA ASN A 104 6.01 -9.23 -1.16
C ASN A 104 5.26 -8.16 -0.37
N PHE A 105 5.98 -7.36 0.42
CA PHE A 105 5.41 -6.23 1.15
C PHE A 105 4.73 -5.22 0.22
N LEU A 106 5.40 -4.81 -0.86
CA LEU A 106 4.86 -3.88 -1.85
C LEU A 106 3.64 -4.47 -2.56
N CYS A 107 3.68 -5.74 -2.99
CA CYS A 107 2.57 -6.42 -3.64
C CYS A 107 1.32 -6.50 -2.74
N CYS A 108 1.47 -6.94 -1.49
CA CYS A 108 0.35 -7.01 -0.56
C CYS A 108 -0.23 -5.62 -0.26
N SER A 109 0.63 -4.63 -0.02
CA SER A 109 0.21 -3.24 0.21
C SER A 109 -0.53 -2.67 -0.99
N ALA A 110 -0.07 -2.97 -2.20
CA ALA A 110 -0.70 -2.54 -3.44
C ALA A 110 -2.08 -3.18 -3.65
N ALA A 111 -2.22 -4.48 -3.38
CA ALA A 111 -3.50 -5.16 -3.49
C ALA A 111 -4.54 -4.62 -2.49
N LEU A 112 -4.13 -4.36 -1.23
CA LEU A 112 -5.00 -3.73 -0.24
C LEU A 112 -5.44 -2.33 -0.67
N ALA A 113 -4.51 -1.50 -1.13
CA ALA A 113 -4.80 -0.17 -1.64
C ALA A 113 -5.76 -0.20 -2.83
N TYR A 114 -5.60 -1.17 -3.73
CA TYR A 114 -6.48 -1.37 -4.87
C TYR A 114 -7.92 -1.64 -4.41
N ILE A 115 -8.09 -2.59 -3.48
CA ILE A 115 -9.42 -2.96 -2.95
C ILE A 115 -10.05 -1.78 -2.19
N ALA A 116 -9.27 -1.09 -1.34
CA ALA A 116 -9.73 0.07 -0.60
C ALA A 116 -10.19 1.22 -1.51
N GLY A 117 -9.52 1.41 -2.66
CA GLY A 117 -9.92 2.39 -3.66
C GLY A 117 -11.26 2.06 -4.34
N ASP A 118 -11.59 0.78 -4.49
CA ASP A 118 -12.91 0.36 -5.01
C ASP A 118 -14.01 0.45 -3.97
N ASP A 119 -13.69 0.14 -2.72
CA ASP A 119 -14.63 0.34 -1.62
C ASP A 119 -15.02 1.82 -1.48
N MET A 120 -14.04 2.72 -1.49
CA MET A 120 -14.29 4.17 -1.47
C MET A 120 -15.10 4.65 -2.68
N LYS A 121 -14.90 4.06 -3.88
CA LYS A 121 -15.74 4.37 -5.05
C LYS A 121 -17.20 3.97 -4.85
N LYS A 122 -17.44 2.81 -4.24
CA LYS A 122 -18.79 2.30 -3.95
C LYS A 122 -19.42 3.06 -2.77
N GLN A 123 -18.61 3.44 -1.78
CA GLN A 123 -19.03 4.06 -0.52
C GLN A 123 -18.06 5.21 -0.17
N PRO A 124 -18.36 6.44 -0.60
CA PRO A 124 -17.47 7.59 -0.38
C PRO A 124 -17.17 7.93 1.08
N GLU A 125 -18.02 7.51 2.02
CA GLU A 125 -17.85 7.68 3.47
C GLU A 125 -16.99 6.58 4.11
N SER A 126 -16.51 5.61 3.32
CA SER A 126 -15.72 4.50 3.84
C SER A 126 -14.35 4.94 4.33
N THR A 127 -13.93 4.36 5.45
CA THR A 127 -12.62 4.55 6.06
C THR A 127 -11.58 3.52 5.58
N PHE A 128 -11.91 2.65 4.63
CA PHE A 128 -11.04 1.57 4.13
C PHE A 128 -9.65 2.06 3.71
N VAL A 129 -9.59 3.19 2.99
CA VAL A 129 -8.32 3.79 2.53
C VAL A 129 -7.47 4.24 3.72
N PHE A 130 -8.08 4.93 4.69
CA PHE A 130 -7.39 5.35 5.91
C PHE A 130 -6.87 4.16 6.71
N ARG A 131 -7.72 3.13 6.89
CA ARG A 131 -7.31 1.88 7.55
C ARG A 131 -6.16 1.21 6.82
N THR A 132 -6.14 1.28 5.49
CA THR A 132 -5.04 0.75 4.67
C THR A 132 -3.73 1.47 4.93
N PHE A 133 -3.71 2.80 5.04
CA PHE A 133 -2.49 3.53 5.42
C PHE A 133 -1.94 3.01 6.75
N HIS A 134 -2.78 2.92 7.79
CA HIS A 134 -2.35 2.47 9.11
C HIS A 134 -1.86 1.02 9.12
N VAL A 135 -2.55 0.12 8.41
CA VAL A 135 -2.15 -1.29 8.30
C VAL A 135 -0.80 -1.43 7.60
N VAL A 136 -0.61 -0.76 6.46
CA VAL A 136 0.65 -0.80 5.72
C VAL A 136 1.78 -0.19 6.54
N HIS A 137 1.54 0.92 7.23
CA HIS A 137 2.51 1.56 8.12
C HIS A 137 2.92 0.65 9.28
N ASN A 138 1.97 0.09 10.02
CA ASN A 138 2.26 -0.78 11.15
C ASN A 138 3.00 -2.04 10.69
N TRP A 139 2.60 -2.60 9.55
CA TRP A 139 3.27 -3.76 9.00
C TRP A 139 4.71 -3.46 8.58
N TRP A 140 4.94 -2.28 7.96
CA TRP A 140 6.28 -1.78 7.67
C TRP A 140 7.10 -1.68 8.95
N LEU A 141 6.62 -1.01 10.00
CA LEU A 141 7.35 -0.86 11.25
C LEU A 141 7.75 -2.20 11.89
N MET A 142 6.86 -3.21 11.82
CA MET A 142 7.13 -4.53 12.38
C MET A 142 8.21 -5.32 11.62
N GLN A 143 8.40 -5.04 10.33
CA GLN A 143 9.21 -5.88 9.44
C GLN A 143 10.35 -5.12 8.76
N ARG A 144 10.43 -3.80 8.95
CA ARG A 144 11.32 -2.88 8.23
C ARG A 144 12.75 -3.38 8.17
N ASP A 145 13.32 -3.68 9.33
CA ASP A 145 14.74 -4.00 9.41
C ASP A 145 15.04 -5.33 8.69
N ALA A 146 14.16 -6.32 8.83
CA ALA A 146 14.27 -7.59 8.11
C ALA A 146 14.15 -7.40 6.58
N ILE A 147 13.15 -6.63 6.15
CA ILE A 147 12.91 -6.31 4.74
C ILE A 147 14.09 -5.55 4.13
N LEU A 148 14.60 -4.52 4.82
CA LEU A 148 15.71 -3.70 4.34
C LEU A 148 17.00 -4.49 4.27
N ASN A 149 17.31 -5.32 5.27
CA ASN A 149 18.49 -6.18 5.26
C ASN A 149 18.45 -7.17 4.09
N GLN A 150 17.30 -7.81 3.85
CA GLN A 150 17.14 -8.73 2.71
C GLN A 150 17.28 -8.00 1.36
N TRP A 151 16.70 -6.80 1.26
CA TRP A 151 16.79 -5.97 0.05
C TRP A 151 18.23 -5.57 -0.26
N GLN A 152 18.96 -5.06 0.74
CA GLN A 152 20.37 -4.68 0.59
C GLN A 152 21.23 -5.87 0.17
N TRP A 153 21.01 -7.05 0.77
CA TRP A 153 21.71 -8.27 0.38
C TRP A 153 21.49 -8.62 -1.11
N TYR A 154 20.24 -8.57 -1.59
CA TYR A 154 19.91 -8.88 -2.99
C TYR A 154 20.61 -7.95 -3.98
N HIS A 155 20.62 -6.64 -3.70
CA HIS A 155 21.31 -5.66 -4.55
C HIS A 155 22.83 -5.73 -4.42
N GLY A 156 23.35 -6.04 -3.23
CA GLY A 156 24.76 -6.29 -3.01
C GLY A 156 25.27 -7.44 -3.89
N GLN A 157 24.53 -8.55 -3.98
CA GLN A 157 24.94 -9.68 -4.82
C GLN A 157 24.97 -9.34 -6.32
N ARG A 158 24.01 -8.55 -6.81
CA ARG A 158 23.95 -8.11 -8.22
C ARG A 158 25.15 -7.26 -8.67
N LEU A 159 25.81 -6.57 -7.76
CA LEU A 159 26.99 -5.75 -8.09
C LEU A 159 28.28 -6.58 -8.21
N TYR A 160 28.27 -7.82 -7.73
CA TYR A 160 29.43 -8.73 -7.73
C TYR A 160 29.23 -9.98 -8.61
N SER A 161 28.15 -10.03 -9.40
CA SER A 161 27.82 -11.10 -10.35
C SER A 161 27.88 -10.61 -11.79
#